data_AF-A0A971KAJ7-F1
#
_entry.id   AF-A0A971KAJ7-F1
#
_cell.length_a   1.000
_cell.length_b   1.000
_cell.length_c   1.000
_cell.angle_alpha   90.00
_cell.angle_beta   90.00
_cell.angle_gamma   90.00
#
_symmetry.space_group_name_H-M   'P 1'
#
loop_
_entity.id
_entity.type
_entity.pdbx_description
1 polymer ?
#
loop_
_entity_poly.entity_id
_entity_poly.type
_entity_poly.pdbx_seq_one_letter_code
_entity_poly.pdbx_strand_id
1 'polypeptide(L)' 'YLNVKFPEIRRRVTNLSSRGIVFKPGQTFEDLYNERTPLYEKYAEINLKTEGMTAKETADKILALLGYTK' A
#
# COMPACT_ATOMS: atom_id res chain seq x y z
N TYR A 1 -6.78 3.46 2.43
CA TYR A 1 -5.42 3.24 1.87
C TYR A 1 -4.49 2.71 2.95
N LEU A 2 -3.84 1.56 2.70
CA LEU A 2 -2.77 1.03 3.55
C LEU A 2 -1.44 1.60 3.06
N ASN A 3 -0.99 2.65 3.74
CA ASN A 3 0.15 3.46 3.35
C ASN A 3 1.45 2.86 3.86
N VAL A 4 2.39 2.69 2.93
CA VAL A 4 3.73 2.20 3.15
C VAL A 4 4.66 2.89 2.17
N LYS A 5 5.85 3.28 2.63
CA LYS A 5 6.84 3.96 1.80
C LYS A 5 7.42 3.03 0.74
N PHE A 6 7.92 3.65 -0.33
CA PHE A 6 8.53 2.95 -1.46
C PHE A 6 9.58 1.88 -1.08
N PRO A 7 10.54 2.14 -0.16
CA PRO A 7 11.55 1.13 0.19
C PRO A 7 10.94 -0.18 0.73
N GLU A 8 9.89 -0.07 1.55
CA GLU A 8 9.26 -1.23 2.18
C GLU A 8 8.37 -1.98 1.19
N ILE A 9 7.63 -1.30 0.32
CA ILE A 9 6.85 -2.00 -0.72
C ILE A 9 7.75 -2.65 -1.77
N ARG A 10 8.88 -2.02 -2.13
CA ARG A 10 9.91 -2.61 -2.98
C ARG A 10 10.50 -3.88 -2.36
N ARG A 11 10.76 -3.87 -1.05
CA ARG A 11 11.23 -5.05 -0.31
C ARG A 11 10.22 -6.20 -0.31
N ARG A 12 8.92 -5.88 -0.17
CA ARG A 12 7.83 -6.89 -0.13
C ARG A 12 7.47 -7.46 -1.51
N VAL A 13 7.60 -6.67 -2.56
CA VAL A 13 7.19 -7.02 -3.92
C VAL A 13 8.41 -7.34 -4.78
N THR A 14 8.94 -8.55 -4.61
CA THR A 14 10.13 -9.02 -5.34
C THR A 14 9.81 -9.70 -6.67
N ASN A 15 8.61 -10.24 -6.84
CA ASN A 15 8.17 -10.97 -8.04
C ASN A 15 7.29 -10.10 -8.96
N LEU A 16 7.82 -8.97 -9.43
CA LEU A 16 7.08 -8.01 -10.26
C LEU A 16 6.55 -8.62 -11.57
N SER A 17 7.31 -9.53 -12.19
CA SER A 17 6.98 -10.15 -13.48
C SER A 17 5.83 -11.16 -13.41
N SER A 18 5.68 -11.88 -12.30
CA SER A 18 4.64 -12.91 -12.14
C SER A 18 3.38 -12.43 -11.42
N ARG A 19 3.42 -11.24 -10.80
CA ARG A 19 2.27 -10.66 -10.08
C ARG A 19 1.21 -10.01 -10.98
N GLY A 20 1.38 -10.02 -12.30
CA GLY A 20 0.44 -9.38 -13.22
C GLY A 20 0.40 -7.84 -13.06
N ILE A 21 1.53 -7.23 -12.68
CA ILE A 21 1.62 -5.78 -12.56
C ILE A 21 1.78 -5.18 -13.95
N VAL A 22 0.82 -4.33 -14.34
CA VAL A 22 0.85 -3.64 -15.62
C VAL A 22 1.83 -2.46 -15.56
N PHE A 23 2.81 -2.47 -16.45
CA PHE A 23 3.78 -1.40 -16.68
C PHE A 23 3.60 -0.84 -18.09
N LYS A 24 3.73 0.48 -18.24
CA LYS A 24 3.94 1.11 -19.56
C LYS A 24 5.37 0.80 -20.04
N PRO A 25 5.64 0.84 -21.36
CA PRO A 25 7.01 0.70 -21.86
C PRO A 25 7.97 1.69 -21.20
N GLY A 26 9.05 1.18 -20.60
CA GLY A 26 10.06 1.99 -19.90
C GLY A 26 9.68 2.48 -18.50
N GLN A 27 8.48 2.17 -17.99
CA GLN A 27 8.04 2.59 -16.65
C GLN A 27 8.73 1.77 -15.56
N THR A 28 9.28 2.45 -14.55
CA THR A 28 9.86 1.79 -13.39
C THR A 28 8.82 1.48 -12.31
N PHE A 29 9.18 0.64 -11.33
CA PHE A 29 8.33 0.40 -10.17
C PHE A 29 8.13 1.64 -9.31
N GLU A 30 9.12 2.54 -9.27
CA GLU A 30 9.03 3.82 -8.57
C GLU A 30 8.08 4.79 -9.29
N ASP A 31 8.14 4.87 -10.62
CA ASP A 31 7.20 5.65 -11.41
C ASP A 31 5.77 5.18 -11.19
N LEU A 32 5.56 3.86 -11.16
CA LEU A 32 4.25 3.28 -10.89
C LEU A 32 3.75 3.59 -9.47
N TYR A 33 4.63 3.55 -8.47
CA TYR A 33 4.32 3.95 -7.11
C TYR A 33 3.92 5.43 -7.03
N ASN A 34 4.68 6.32 -7.68
CA ASN A 34 4.41 7.75 -7.71
C ASN A 34 3.14 8.10 -8.49
N GLU A 35 2.81 7.35 -9.55
CA GLU A 35 1.55 7.51 -10.31
C GLU A 35 0.34 7.09 -9.47
N ARG A 36 0.44 5.97 -8.73
CA ARG A 36 -0.71 5.38 -8.03
C ARG A 36 -0.95 5.96 -6.64
N THR A 37 0.09 6.39 -5.93
CA THR A 37 -0.04 6.89 -4.55
C THR A 37 -1.03 8.05 -4.43
N PRO A 38 -0.97 9.12 -5.25
CA PRO A 38 -1.93 10.21 -5.17
C PRO A 38 -3.37 9.78 -5.43
N LEU A 39 -3.59 8.76 -6.28
CA LEU A 39 -4.92 8.21 -6.53
C LEU A 39 -5.46 7.48 -5.29
N TYR A 40 -4.63 6.69 -4.62
CA TYR A 40 -5.03 6.04 -3.37
C TYR A 40 -5.33 7.04 -2.26
N GLU A 41 -4.56 8.13 -2.17
CA GLU A 41 -4.81 9.20 -1.20
C GLU A 41 -6.09 9.97 -1.52
N LYS A 42 -6.35 10.25 -2.80
CA LYS A 42 -7.55 10.97 -3.24
C LYS A 42 -8.85 10.23 -2.89
N TYR A 43 -8.86 8.91 -3.06
CA TYR A 43 -10.09 8.12 -2.92
C TYR A 43 -10.22 7.41 -1.57
N ALA A 44 -9.20 7.45 -0.71
CA ALA A 44 -9.31 6.82 0.59
C ALA A 44 -9.93 7.77 1.61
N GLU A 45 -11.01 7.34 2.25
CA GLU A 45 -11.55 8.03 3.43
C GLU A 45 -10.58 7.96 4.61
N ILE A 46 -9.80 6.87 4.69
CA ILE A 46 -8.83 6.61 5.74
C ILE A 46 -7.47 6.28 5.12
N ASN A 47 -6.45 7.05 5.51
CA ASN A 47 -5.05 6.78 5.18
C ASN A 47 -4.34 6.25 6.44
N LEU A 48 -4.05 4.94 6.46
CA LEU A 48 -3.43 4.26 7.59
C LEU A 48 -1.98 3.90 7.25
N LYS A 49 -1.02 4.43 8.00
CA LYS A 49 0.39 4.02 7.90
C LYS A 49 0.57 2.64 8.54
N THR A 50 1.07 1.67 7.77
CA THR A 50 1.24 0.26 8.21
C THR A 50 2.70 -0.16 8.33
N GLU A 51 3.62 0.80 8.39
CA GLU A 51 5.05 0.57 8.45
C GLU A 51 5.45 -0.08 9.78
N GLY A 52 6.16 -1.21 9.72
CA GLY A 52 6.53 -1.97 10.92
C GLY A 52 5.40 -2.78 11.59
N MET A 53 4.17 -2.74 11.05
CA MET A 53 3.04 -3.49 11.59
C MET A 53 2.93 -4.88 10.94
N THR A 54 2.54 -5.87 11.74
CA THR A 54 2.06 -7.16 11.27
C THR A 54 0.68 -7.02 10.61
N ALA A 55 0.27 -8.07 9.88
CA ALA A 55 -1.07 -8.11 9.29
C ALA A 55 -2.17 -8.05 10.37
N LYS A 56 -1.96 -8.69 11.52
CA LYS A 56 -2.90 -8.68 12.66
C LYS A 56 -3.04 -7.28 13.25
N GLU A 57 -1.93 -6.61 13.58
CA GLU A 57 -1.96 -5.25 14.11
C GLU A 57 -2.61 -4.27 13.13
N THR A 58 -2.36 -4.46 11.83
CA THR A 58 -2.99 -3.66 10.77
C THR A 58 -4.51 -3.87 10.77
N ALA A 59 -4.96 -5.12 10.82
CA ALA A 59 -6.39 -5.46 10.87
C ALA A 59 -7.07 -4.91 12.14
N ASP A 60 -6.44 -5.11 13.30
CA ASP A 60 -6.93 -4.60 14.59
C ASP A 60 -7.08 -3.06 14.55
N LYS A 61 -6.11 -2.36 13.94
CA LYS A 61 -6.17 -0.89 13.79
C LYS A 61 -7.26 -0.42 12.84
N ILE A 62 -7.50 -1.14 11.75
CA ILE A 62 -8.60 -0.85 10.82
C ILE A 62 -9.95 -1.00 11.53
N LEU A 63 -10.15 -2.09 12.29
CA LEU A 63 -11.38 -2.30 13.05
C LEU A 63 -11.63 -1.16 14.03
N ALA A 64 -10.61 -0.74 14.78
CA ALA A 64 -10.71 0.40 15.70
C ALA A 64 -11.08 1.71 14.98
N LEU A 65 -10.48 1.98 13.81
CA LEU A 65 -10.79 3.18 13.01
C LEU A 65 -12.20 3.17 12.43
N LEU A 66 -12.78 1.99 12.22
CA LEU A 66 -14.15 1.81 11.76
C LEU A 66 -15.18 1.76 12.91
N GLY A 67 -14.77 1.98 14.15
CA GLY A 67 -15.64 1.97 15.32
C GLY A 67 -15.98 0.58 15.85
N TYR A 68 -15.30 -0.47 15.39
CA TYR A 68 -15.40 -1.80 15.97
C TYR A 68 -14.43 -1.91 17.16
N THR A 69 -14.91 -1.54 18.33
CA THR A 69 -14.30 -1.91 19.62
C THR A 69 -14.94 -3.21 20.12
N LYS A 70 -14.11 -4.20 20.45
CA LYS A 70 -14.54 -5.38 21.19
C LYS A 70 -15.10 -5.01 22.56
#